data_AF-A0A1Z9I0G3-F1
#
_entry.id   AF-A0A1Z9I0G3-F1
#
_cell.length_a   1.000
_cell.length_b   1.000
_cell.length_c   1.000
_cell.angle_alpha   90.00
_cell.angle_beta   90.00
_cell.angle_gamma   90.00
#
_symmetry.space_group_name_H-M   'P 1'
#
loop_
_entity.id
_entity.type
_entity.pdbx_description
1 polymer ?
#
loop_
_entity_poly.entity_id
_entity_poly.type
_entity_poly.pdbx_seq_one_letter_code
_entity_poly.pdbx_strand_id
1 'polypeptide(L)'
;MAQEAIWPGSSSFAVGETPYGFYDTDTDFSGSSVHSVDRFADWAARRLGFPIMSVELQEGQFYACYEESITEYSAQVNQFNIKDNLLHLTGQATGSNVTHKKVTPTLGRTVTLSKQYGTEAMVGGNVDIKKGSINVTSGSQEYDLNKLFVDGSTSGSIEVKRVYYEATPAMQRFFDPYATTGYGTINMVSGFGFGNYSPAVSFTLMPLFEDLLRVQAIELNDSIRKSAYTFSLVNNKLRIFPDPEEDRTVFFDYVVTSERDNPLITEYSGSADVVSDFSNVPYDNMEFKFINDVGKQWIKKYGLALCKELLGIIRGKYGTIPIPNSDTTLDGDTLRAEASAEKETLVTQLREMLEQTSRKALLEADKDEAEFLQEKLQKVPYPIYIG
;
A
#
# COMPACT_ATOMS: atom_id res chain seq x y z
N MET A 1 58.63 14.10 15.30
CA MET A 1 57.68 14.91 14.50
C MET A 1 56.85 13.92 13.73
N ALA A 2 55.52 13.93 13.87
CA ALA A 2 54.66 13.08 13.05
C ALA A 2 54.82 13.57 11.60
N GLN A 3 55.26 12.69 10.71
CA GLN A 3 55.39 13.04 9.30
C GLN A 3 53.99 13.13 8.71
N GLU A 4 53.66 14.28 8.11
CA GLU A 4 52.40 14.46 7.39
C GLU A 4 52.35 13.44 6.26
N ALA A 5 51.30 12.62 6.27
CA ALA A 5 51.10 11.58 5.28
C ALA A 5 50.56 12.23 4.00
N ILE A 6 51.42 12.43 3.01
CA ILE A 6 51.07 13.02 1.71
C ILE A 6 50.58 11.91 0.77
N TRP A 7 49.63 12.25 -0.11
CA TRP A 7 49.15 11.37 -1.17
C TRP A 7 50.32 10.80 -2.00
N PRO A 8 50.47 9.46 -2.12
CA PRO A 8 51.58 8.81 -2.80
C PRO A 8 51.53 8.91 -4.34
N GLY A 9 50.44 9.40 -4.91
CA GLY A 9 50.28 9.58 -6.37
C GLY A 9 49.52 8.47 -7.09
N SER A 10 49.18 7.40 -6.38
CA SER A 10 48.35 6.28 -6.85
C SER A 10 47.78 5.53 -5.66
N SER A 11 46.69 4.80 -5.84
CA SER A 11 46.18 3.85 -4.87
C SER A 11 45.85 2.50 -5.52
N SER A 12 45.71 1.47 -4.69
CA SER A 12 45.33 0.13 -5.13
C SER A 12 44.35 -0.46 -4.13
N PHE A 13 43.07 -0.35 -4.42
CA PHE A 13 42.02 -0.76 -3.51
C PHE A 13 42.01 -2.27 -3.25
N ALA A 14 41.83 -2.63 -1.99
CA ALA A 14 41.49 -3.98 -1.54
C ALA A 14 40.21 -4.00 -0.70
N VAL A 15 39.49 -5.12 -0.73
CA VAL A 15 38.29 -5.34 0.08
C VAL A 15 38.62 -5.21 1.56
N GLY A 16 37.83 -4.42 2.29
CA GLY A 16 38.02 -4.09 3.70
C GLY A 16 38.76 -2.78 3.97
N GLU A 17 39.14 -2.03 2.92
CA GLU A 17 39.79 -0.72 3.06
C GLU A 17 38.80 0.45 3.14
N THR A 18 37.50 0.22 2.90
CA THR A 18 36.45 1.18 3.23
C THR A 18 35.97 1.03 4.67
N PRO A 19 35.45 2.10 5.31
CA PRO A 19 34.94 2.04 6.68
C PRO A 19 33.79 1.05 6.91
N TYR A 20 32.83 0.97 5.99
CA TYR A 20 31.61 0.16 6.16
C TYR A 20 31.57 -1.09 5.26
N GLY A 21 32.35 -1.14 4.20
CA GLY A 21 32.39 -2.28 3.30
C GLY A 21 31.14 -2.46 2.44
N PHE A 22 30.30 -1.43 2.29
CA PHE A 22 29.01 -1.56 1.60
C PHE A 22 29.17 -1.90 0.11
N TYR A 23 30.21 -1.36 -0.52
CA TYR A 23 30.42 -1.46 -1.97
C TYR A 23 31.67 -2.23 -2.36
N ASP A 24 32.42 -2.78 -1.40
CA ASP A 24 33.71 -3.43 -1.65
C ASP A 24 33.62 -4.64 -2.58
N THR A 25 32.48 -5.35 -2.52
CA THR A 25 32.21 -6.51 -3.36
C THR A 25 31.68 -6.13 -4.75
N ASP A 26 31.35 -4.86 -4.99
CA ASP A 26 30.87 -4.40 -6.29
C ASP A 26 32.05 -4.16 -7.24
N THR A 27 32.07 -4.91 -8.35
CA THR A 27 33.15 -4.84 -9.35
C THR A 27 33.25 -3.49 -10.05
N ASP A 28 32.17 -2.70 -10.11
CA ASP A 28 32.23 -1.34 -10.66
C ASP A 28 32.91 -0.38 -9.69
N PHE A 29 32.85 -0.64 -8.38
CA PHE A 29 33.48 0.16 -7.33
C PHE A 29 34.93 -0.27 -7.07
N SER A 30 35.17 -1.55 -6.85
CA SER A 30 36.49 -2.11 -6.48
C SER A 30 37.34 -2.57 -7.66
N GLY A 31 36.74 -2.74 -8.84
CA GLY A 31 37.44 -3.22 -10.04
C GLY A 31 38.10 -2.11 -10.85
N SER A 32 38.51 -2.41 -12.08
CA SER A 32 39.18 -1.45 -12.99
C SER A 32 38.21 -0.59 -13.81
N SER A 33 36.99 -0.38 -13.32
CA SER A 33 35.97 0.41 -14.03
C SER A 33 36.39 1.89 -14.13
N VAL A 34 35.78 2.64 -15.05
CA VAL A 34 36.00 4.09 -15.17
C VAL A 34 35.54 4.86 -13.92
N HIS A 35 34.70 4.23 -13.10
CA HIS A 35 34.12 4.76 -11.88
C HIS A 35 34.67 4.09 -10.61
N SER A 36 35.74 3.31 -10.73
CA SER A 36 36.37 2.65 -9.58
C SER A 36 36.84 3.66 -8.55
N VAL A 37 36.93 3.23 -7.30
CA VAL A 37 37.42 4.03 -6.19
C VAL A 37 38.85 4.55 -6.40
N ASP A 38 39.75 3.77 -7.02
CA ASP A 38 41.12 4.21 -7.33
C ASP A 38 41.15 5.34 -8.37
N ARG A 39 40.33 5.23 -9.42
CA ARG A 39 40.16 6.30 -10.42
C ARG A 39 39.57 7.56 -9.79
N PHE A 40 38.67 7.41 -8.82
CA PHE A 40 38.12 8.53 -8.08
C PHE A 40 39.21 9.21 -7.22
N ALA A 41 40.02 8.45 -6.49
CA ALA A 41 41.11 8.98 -5.68
C ALA A 41 42.13 9.77 -6.53
N ASP A 42 42.56 9.20 -7.67
CA ASP A 42 43.43 9.88 -8.63
C ASP A 42 42.81 11.19 -9.16
N TRP A 43 41.53 11.15 -9.52
CA TRP A 43 40.82 12.33 -10.05
C TRP A 43 40.64 13.41 -8.98
N ALA A 44 40.25 13.02 -7.76
CA ALA A 44 40.07 13.93 -6.65
C ALA A 44 41.39 14.58 -6.23
N ALA A 45 42.46 13.80 -6.10
CA ALA A 45 43.80 14.31 -5.78
C ALA A 45 44.28 15.33 -6.82
N ARG A 46 44.10 15.06 -8.13
CA ARG A 46 44.42 16.02 -9.20
C ARG A 46 43.60 17.30 -9.12
N ARG A 47 42.32 17.19 -8.74
CA ARG A 47 41.46 18.37 -8.63
C ARG A 47 41.78 19.23 -7.41
N LEU A 48 42.31 18.61 -6.35
CA LEU A 48 42.82 19.26 -5.15
C LEU A 48 44.22 19.90 -5.33
N GLY A 49 44.88 19.66 -6.47
CA GLY A 49 46.12 20.33 -6.86
C GLY A 49 47.36 19.44 -6.97
N PHE A 50 47.25 18.13 -6.74
CA PHE A 50 48.35 17.19 -6.95
C PHE A 50 48.70 17.09 -8.46
N PRO A 51 49.99 17.03 -8.85
CA PRO A 51 51.20 16.95 -8.02
C PRO A 51 51.86 18.30 -7.69
N ILE A 52 51.26 19.42 -8.09
CA ILE A 52 51.86 20.76 -7.90
C ILE A 52 51.79 21.16 -6.42
N MET A 53 50.64 20.91 -5.79
CA MET A 53 50.41 21.09 -4.36
C MET A 53 50.41 19.72 -3.67
N SER A 54 51.00 19.66 -2.49
CA SER A 54 50.83 18.50 -1.60
C SER A 54 49.36 18.37 -1.21
N VAL A 55 48.87 17.13 -1.20
CA VAL A 55 47.53 16.79 -0.72
C VAL A 55 47.72 15.89 0.49
N GLU A 56 47.29 16.37 1.66
CA GLU A 56 47.46 15.71 2.95
C GLU A 56 46.37 14.64 3.22
N LEU A 57 45.96 13.93 2.17
CA LEU A 57 44.99 12.83 2.22
C LEU A 57 45.62 11.51 1.78
N GLN A 58 45.26 10.44 2.48
CA GLN A 58 45.63 9.06 2.16
C GLN A 58 44.52 8.32 1.41
N GLU A 59 44.86 7.18 0.79
CA GLU A 59 43.93 6.36 0.02
C GLU A 59 42.67 5.97 0.80
N GLY A 60 42.80 5.48 2.03
CA GLY A 60 41.66 5.14 2.89
C GLY A 60 40.71 6.32 3.16
N GLN A 61 41.21 7.55 3.14
CA GLN A 61 40.37 8.74 3.31
C GLN A 61 39.58 9.06 2.03
N PHE A 62 40.20 8.93 0.86
CA PHE A 62 39.48 9.03 -0.42
C PHE A 62 38.41 7.94 -0.54
N TYR A 63 38.73 6.72 -0.09
CA TYR A 63 37.81 5.59 -0.13
C TYR A 63 36.60 5.81 0.77
N ALA A 64 36.83 6.28 2.00
CA ALA A 64 35.77 6.65 2.93
C ALA A 64 34.85 7.74 2.36
N CYS A 65 35.41 8.82 1.83
CA CYS A 65 34.61 9.89 1.20
C CYS A 65 33.82 9.39 -0.02
N TYR A 66 34.36 8.43 -0.78
CA TYR A 66 33.65 7.88 -1.93
C TYR A 66 32.50 6.97 -1.50
N GLU A 67 32.74 6.05 -0.55
CA GLU A 67 31.69 5.20 0.03
C GLU A 67 30.56 6.05 0.61
N GLU A 68 30.89 7.07 1.39
CA GLU A 68 29.93 8.01 1.98
C GLU A 68 29.09 8.72 0.90
N SER A 69 29.73 9.19 -0.17
CA SER A 69 29.02 9.86 -1.27
C SER A 69 28.02 8.96 -2.00
N ILE A 70 28.31 7.66 -2.12
CA ILE A 70 27.40 6.68 -2.72
C ILE A 70 26.23 6.41 -1.78
N THR A 71 26.50 6.22 -0.48
CA THR A 71 25.43 6.04 0.52
C THR A 71 24.50 7.25 0.59
N GLU A 72 25.04 8.47 0.48
CA GLU A 72 24.24 9.69 0.53
C GLU A 72 23.34 9.81 -0.71
N TYR A 73 23.88 9.56 -1.90
CA TYR A 73 23.07 9.50 -3.12
C TYR A 73 21.95 8.46 -3.00
N SER A 74 22.29 7.27 -2.54
CA SER A 74 21.33 6.20 -2.30
C SER A 74 20.25 6.61 -1.31
N ALA A 75 20.63 7.27 -0.21
CA ALA A 75 19.69 7.74 0.80
C ALA A 75 18.71 8.77 0.22
N GLN A 76 19.20 9.79 -0.49
CA GLN A 76 18.31 10.81 -1.09
C GLN A 76 17.33 10.21 -2.10
N VAL A 77 17.80 9.31 -2.97
CA VAL A 77 16.95 8.64 -3.97
C VAL A 77 15.95 7.69 -3.30
N ASN A 78 16.39 6.89 -2.33
CA ASN A 78 15.50 5.97 -1.61
C ASN A 78 14.46 6.73 -0.79
N GLN A 79 14.82 7.83 -0.12
CA GLN A 79 13.86 8.65 0.63
C GLN A 79 12.73 9.14 -0.29
N PHE A 80 13.09 9.57 -1.51
CA PHE A 80 12.12 10.01 -2.50
C PHE A 80 11.26 8.85 -3.02
N ASN A 81 11.87 7.72 -3.35
CA ASN A 81 11.15 6.52 -3.78
C ASN A 81 10.19 6.02 -2.70
N ILE A 82 10.57 6.10 -1.42
CA ILE A 82 9.69 5.79 -0.29
C ILE A 82 8.53 6.76 -0.28
N LYS A 83 8.79 8.08 -0.24
CA LYS A 83 7.73 9.11 -0.24
C LYS A 83 6.72 8.89 -1.35
N ASP A 84 7.21 8.62 -2.55
CA ASP A 84 6.37 8.40 -3.71
C ASP A 84 5.57 7.09 -3.56
N ASN A 85 6.21 5.98 -3.16
CA ASN A 85 5.61 4.63 -3.20
C ASN A 85 4.88 4.24 -1.92
N LEU A 86 5.00 5.03 -0.84
CA LEU A 86 4.55 4.66 0.50
C LEU A 86 3.10 4.19 0.48
N LEU A 87 2.22 4.94 -0.19
CA LEU A 87 0.79 4.62 -0.26
C LEU A 87 0.51 3.23 -0.85
N HIS A 88 1.29 2.79 -1.83
CA HIS A 88 1.13 1.49 -2.48
C HIS A 88 1.83 0.36 -1.73
N LEU A 89 2.91 0.69 -1.02
CA LEU A 89 3.68 -0.27 -0.22
C LEU A 89 3.04 -0.51 1.14
N THR A 90 2.25 0.42 1.69
CA THR A 90 1.55 0.21 2.96
C THR A 90 0.67 -1.05 2.91
N GLY A 91 0.87 -1.95 3.86
CA GLY A 91 0.17 -3.24 3.93
C GLY A 91 0.87 -4.38 3.19
N GLN A 92 1.99 -4.13 2.50
CA GLN A 92 2.81 -5.17 1.87
C GLN A 92 3.84 -5.74 2.86
N ALA A 93 4.33 -6.95 2.58
CA ALA A 93 5.35 -7.59 3.41
C ALA A 93 6.69 -6.83 3.38
N THR A 94 7.36 -6.74 4.54
CA THR A 94 8.66 -6.06 4.71
C THR A 94 9.85 -6.91 4.22
N GLY A 95 9.67 -8.21 3.98
CA GLY A 95 10.79 -9.11 3.66
C GLY A 95 11.35 -9.02 2.24
N SER A 96 10.73 -8.26 1.33
CA SER A 96 11.16 -8.16 -0.06
C SER A 96 11.82 -6.81 -0.35
N ASN A 97 13.13 -6.81 -0.61
CA ASN A 97 13.85 -5.61 -1.03
C ASN A 97 13.27 -5.10 -2.37
N VAL A 98 12.85 -3.82 -2.39
CA VAL A 98 12.27 -3.12 -3.55
C VAL A 98 13.23 -2.13 -4.23
N THR A 99 14.44 -1.95 -3.71
CA THR A 99 15.49 -1.12 -4.32
C THR A 99 15.78 -1.58 -5.75
N HIS A 100 15.87 -0.63 -6.69
CA HIS A 100 16.03 -0.86 -8.13
C HIS A 100 14.95 -1.71 -8.80
N LYS A 101 13.81 -1.95 -8.15
CA LYS A 101 12.70 -2.74 -8.71
C LYS A 101 11.50 -1.85 -9.00
N LYS A 102 10.75 -2.23 -10.04
CA LYS A 102 9.48 -1.58 -10.37
C LYS A 102 8.44 -1.92 -9.30
N VAL A 103 7.99 -0.91 -8.56
CA VAL A 103 6.81 -1.02 -7.70
C VAL A 103 5.57 -0.88 -8.58
N THR A 104 4.71 -1.91 -8.58
CA THR A 104 3.46 -1.88 -9.35
C THR A 104 2.34 -1.37 -8.44
N PRO A 105 1.64 -0.29 -8.80
CA PRO A 105 0.46 0.17 -8.06
C PRO A 105 -0.60 -0.93 -8.02
N THR A 106 -1.13 -1.21 -6.83
CA THR A 106 -2.22 -2.18 -6.64
C THR A 106 -3.42 -1.50 -5.99
N LEU A 107 -4.61 -2.04 -6.24
CA LEU A 107 -5.85 -1.62 -5.57
C LEU A 107 -6.02 -2.27 -4.19
N GLY A 108 -5.06 -3.09 -3.73
CA GLY A 108 -5.16 -3.88 -2.51
C GLY A 108 -5.51 -3.03 -1.30
N ARG A 109 -4.77 -1.94 -1.06
CA ARG A 109 -5.03 -1.02 0.05
C ARG A 109 -6.42 -0.39 0.00
N THR A 110 -6.86 0.06 -1.17
CA THR A 110 -8.21 0.63 -1.34
C THR A 110 -9.28 -0.40 -1.01
N VAL A 111 -9.11 -1.63 -1.49
CA VAL A 111 -10.00 -2.74 -1.16
C VAL A 111 -9.99 -3.01 0.34
N THR A 112 -8.83 -3.09 0.99
CA THR A 112 -8.71 -3.30 2.45
C THR A 112 -9.43 -2.22 3.25
N LEU A 113 -9.28 -0.94 2.87
CA LEU A 113 -10.02 0.16 3.50
C LEU A 113 -11.53 0.03 3.28
N SER A 114 -11.96 -0.32 2.06
CA SER A 114 -13.37 -0.53 1.74
C SER A 114 -13.97 -1.77 2.41
N LYS A 115 -13.17 -2.75 2.84
CA LYS A 115 -13.68 -3.93 3.55
C LYS A 115 -14.34 -3.58 4.88
N GLN A 116 -13.92 -2.51 5.56
CA GLN A 116 -14.61 -2.04 6.77
C GLN A 116 -16.06 -1.64 6.45
N TYR A 117 -16.28 -0.92 5.35
CA TYR A 117 -17.62 -0.63 4.86
C TYR A 117 -18.35 -1.90 4.39
N GLY A 118 -17.62 -2.84 3.77
CA GLY A 118 -18.16 -4.16 3.42
C GLY A 118 -18.75 -4.91 4.62
N THR A 119 -18.08 -4.88 5.77
CA THR A 119 -18.56 -5.44 7.03
C THR A 119 -19.88 -4.80 7.46
N GLU A 120 -19.99 -3.47 7.36
CA GLU A 120 -21.21 -2.73 7.70
C GLU A 120 -22.36 -3.02 6.71
N ALA A 121 -22.05 -3.24 5.45
CA ALA A 121 -23.03 -3.57 4.40
C ALA A 121 -23.42 -5.05 4.36
N MET A 122 -22.84 -5.92 5.19
CA MET A 122 -23.11 -7.36 5.28
C MET A 122 -22.85 -8.17 3.98
N VAL A 123 -22.05 -7.65 3.06
CA VAL A 123 -21.74 -8.29 1.76
C VAL A 123 -20.28 -8.74 1.63
N GLY A 124 -19.50 -8.60 2.70
CA GLY A 124 -18.10 -8.98 2.79
C GLY A 124 -17.48 -8.36 4.05
N GLY A 125 -16.15 -8.28 4.12
CA GLY A 125 -15.48 -7.50 5.17
C GLY A 125 -14.31 -8.21 5.81
N ASN A 126 -13.90 -7.69 6.96
CA ASN A 126 -12.77 -8.23 7.73
C ASN A 126 -13.20 -9.00 8.99
N VAL A 127 -14.49 -8.97 9.33
CA VAL A 127 -15.03 -9.59 10.54
C VAL A 127 -16.19 -10.48 10.16
N ASP A 128 -16.24 -11.66 10.77
CA ASP A 128 -17.29 -12.63 10.51
C ASP A 128 -18.60 -12.19 11.16
N ILE A 129 -19.68 -12.30 10.38
CA ILE A 129 -21.04 -12.11 10.87
C ILE A 129 -21.48 -13.42 11.54
N LYS A 130 -21.67 -13.36 12.85
CA LYS A 130 -22.08 -14.51 13.66
C LYS A 130 -23.59 -14.57 13.75
N LYS A 131 -24.12 -15.79 13.87
CA LYS A 131 -25.57 -16.03 14.02
C LYS A 131 -25.89 -16.36 15.47
N GLY A 132 -26.93 -15.72 15.99
CA GLY A 132 -27.50 -15.99 17.30
C GLY A 132 -28.99 -16.28 17.19
N SER A 133 -29.55 -16.86 18.23
CA SER A 133 -30.99 -17.10 18.34
C SER A 133 -31.46 -16.83 19.76
N ILE A 134 -32.67 -16.28 19.89
CA ILE A 134 -33.37 -16.18 21.16
C ILE A 134 -34.72 -16.88 21.08
N ASN A 135 -35.17 -17.41 22.22
CA ASN A 135 -36.53 -17.89 22.37
C ASN A 135 -37.39 -16.76 22.94
N VAL A 136 -38.36 -16.34 22.14
CA VAL A 136 -39.39 -15.37 22.49
C VAL A 136 -40.46 -16.12 23.29
N THR A 137 -40.72 -15.70 24.52
CA THR A 137 -41.70 -16.33 25.40
C THR A 137 -43.02 -15.56 25.38
N SER A 138 -44.13 -16.28 25.42
CA SER A 138 -45.47 -15.70 25.47
C SER A 138 -45.62 -14.67 26.60
N GLY A 139 -46.14 -13.48 26.27
CA GLY A 139 -46.41 -12.40 27.22
C GLY A 139 -45.23 -11.49 27.59
N SER A 140 -44.04 -11.68 27.01
CA SER A 140 -42.91 -10.74 27.15
C SER A 140 -42.66 -9.97 25.84
N GLN A 141 -42.50 -8.66 25.96
CA GLN A 141 -42.41 -7.75 24.81
C GLN A 141 -40.99 -7.23 24.55
N GLU A 142 -40.17 -7.10 25.58
CA GLU A 142 -38.81 -6.52 25.52
C GLU A 142 -37.77 -7.59 25.84
N TYR A 143 -36.80 -7.76 24.93
CA TYR A 143 -35.72 -8.73 25.02
C TYR A 143 -34.38 -7.99 24.97
N ASP A 144 -33.64 -8.01 26.07
CA ASP A 144 -32.28 -7.47 26.12
C ASP A 144 -31.29 -8.53 25.60
N LEU A 145 -30.84 -8.36 24.35
CA LEU A 145 -29.97 -9.33 23.69
C LEU A 145 -28.57 -9.36 24.33
N ASN A 146 -28.11 -8.26 24.94
CA ASN A 146 -26.84 -8.28 25.66
C ASN A 146 -26.95 -9.22 26.86
N LYS A 147 -27.97 -9.07 27.69
CA LYS A 147 -28.15 -9.91 28.88
C LYS A 147 -28.44 -11.38 28.53
N LEU A 148 -29.25 -11.62 27.50
CA LEU A 148 -29.68 -12.97 27.13
C LEU A 148 -28.59 -13.77 26.40
N PHE A 149 -27.70 -13.10 25.67
CA PHE A 149 -26.73 -13.76 24.80
C PHE A 149 -25.27 -13.59 25.25
N VAL A 150 -24.88 -12.41 25.76
CA VAL A 150 -23.48 -12.09 26.11
C VAL A 150 -23.08 -12.67 27.46
N ASP A 151 -23.92 -12.50 28.50
CA ASP A 151 -23.63 -12.97 29.86
C ASP A 151 -23.55 -14.51 29.96
N GLY A 152 -24.16 -15.24 29.01
CA GLY A 152 -24.12 -16.70 28.94
C GLY A 152 -23.01 -17.29 28.07
N SER A 153 -22.33 -16.49 27.23
CA SER A 153 -21.40 -16.99 26.20
C SER A 153 -19.95 -16.52 26.34
N THR A 154 -19.62 -15.68 27.34
CA THR A 154 -18.27 -15.11 27.53
C THR A 154 -17.79 -14.30 26.31
N SER A 155 -18.72 -13.86 25.46
CA SER A 155 -18.43 -13.04 24.27
C SER A 155 -18.23 -11.58 24.68
N GLY A 156 -17.43 -10.81 23.94
CA GLY A 156 -17.41 -9.35 24.09
C GLY A 156 -18.76 -8.71 23.76
N SER A 157 -18.88 -7.39 23.96
CA SER A 157 -20.09 -6.63 23.57
C SER A 157 -20.46 -6.92 22.10
N ILE A 158 -21.74 -7.09 21.81
CA ILE A 158 -22.24 -7.42 20.48
C ILE A 158 -22.91 -6.20 19.85
N GLU A 159 -22.99 -6.18 18.51
CA GLU A 159 -23.81 -5.25 17.75
C GLU A 159 -24.69 -6.05 16.81
N VAL A 160 -26.01 -5.92 16.96
CA VAL A 160 -26.98 -6.66 16.15
C VAL A 160 -27.22 -5.92 14.85
N LYS A 161 -26.96 -6.58 13.71
CA LYS A 161 -27.10 -6.00 12.37
C LYS A 161 -28.44 -6.33 11.73
N ARG A 162 -28.93 -7.55 11.94
CA ARG A 162 -30.18 -8.03 11.34
C ARG A 162 -30.92 -8.94 12.31
N VAL A 163 -32.24 -8.79 12.38
CA VAL A 163 -33.14 -9.69 13.12
C VAL A 163 -34.12 -10.27 12.12
N TYR A 164 -34.33 -11.59 12.15
CA TYR A 164 -35.25 -12.27 11.26
C TYR A 164 -35.90 -13.48 11.93
N TYR A 165 -37.09 -13.79 11.46
CA TYR A 165 -37.82 -15.00 11.79
C TYR A 165 -37.91 -15.84 10.52
N GLU A 166 -37.44 -17.08 10.58
CA GLU A 166 -37.49 -17.99 9.45
C GLU A 166 -38.75 -18.86 9.56
N ALA A 167 -39.75 -18.55 8.75
CA ALA A 167 -40.90 -19.43 8.54
C ALA A 167 -40.49 -20.58 7.60
N THR A 168 -41.21 -21.70 7.65
CA THR A 168 -41.04 -22.76 6.64
C THR A 168 -41.23 -22.17 5.23
N PRO A 169 -40.31 -22.44 4.29
CA PRO A 169 -40.36 -21.83 2.96
C PRO A 169 -41.74 -21.97 2.33
N ALA A 170 -42.26 -20.90 1.76
CA ALA A 170 -43.55 -20.87 1.09
C ALA A 170 -43.61 -21.90 -0.05
N MET A 171 -42.48 -22.25 -0.65
CA MET A 171 -42.39 -23.38 -1.60
C MET A 171 -42.92 -24.69 -1.00
N GLN A 172 -42.56 -25.02 0.24
CA GLN A 172 -43.08 -26.23 0.90
C GLN A 172 -44.58 -26.15 1.23
N ARG A 173 -45.14 -24.93 1.31
CA ARG A 173 -46.55 -24.69 1.66
C ARG A 173 -47.46 -24.56 0.44
N PHE A 174 -46.95 -24.04 -0.68
CA PHE A 174 -47.74 -23.66 -1.87
C PHE A 174 -47.33 -24.37 -3.16
N PHE A 175 -46.08 -24.86 -3.24
CA PHE A 175 -45.52 -25.58 -4.39
C PHE A 175 -45.16 -27.01 -3.98
N ASP A 176 -46.15 -27.73 -3.45
CA ASP A 176 -46.14 -29.18 -3.60
C ASP A 176 -46.74 -29.47 -4.98
N PRO A 177 -45.98 -30.07 -5.93
CA PRO A 177 -46.49 -30.43 -7.25
C PRO A 177 -47.68 -31.42 -7.20
N TYR A 178 -47.94 -32.02 -6.05
CA TYR A 178 -49.08 -32.89 -5.77
C TYR A 178 -50.18 -32.24 -4.92
N ALA A 179 -49.96 -31.05 -4.34
CA ALA A 179 -50.99 -30.35 -3.58
C ALA A 179 -51.79 -29.39 -4.46
N THR A 180 -53.08 -29.31 -4.09
CA THR A 180 -54.25 -28.67 -4.68
C THR A 180 -54.10 -27.27 -5.31
N THR A 181 -52.97 -26.58 -5.20
CA THR A 181 -52.72 -25.27 -5.83
C THR A 181 -52.29 -25.38 -7.30
N GLY A 182 -51.58 -26.43 -7.71
CA GLY A 182 -51.24 -26.69 -9.12
C GLY A 182 -52.36 -27.43 -9.89
N TYR A 183 -53.09 -28.31 -9.19
CA TYR A 183 -54.19 -29.12 -9.75
C TYR A 183 -55.58 -28.46 -9.61
N GLY A 184 -55.76 -27.50 -8.70
CA GLY A 184 -57.09 -26.93 -8.39
C GLY A 184 -57.72 -26.18 -9.56
N THR A 185 -56.92 -25.46 -10.35
CA THR A 185 -57.39 -24.80 -11.57
C THR A 185 -57.64 -25.81 -12.69
N ILE A 186 -56.93 -26.95 -12.71
CA ILE A 186 -57.12 -28.04 -13.67
C ILE A 186 -58.38 -28.87 -13.37
N ASN A 187 -58.76 -29.06 -12.11
CA ASN A 187 -60.00 -29.78 -11.75
C ASN A 187 -61.27 -28.99 -12.08
N MET A 188 -61.23 -27.64 -12.09
CA MET A 188 -62.36 -26.85 -12.63
C MET A 188 -62.46 -26.94 -14.15
N VAL A 189 -61.33 -27.07 -14.86
CA VAL A 189 -61.29 -27.20 -16.33
C VAL A 189 -61.63 -28.63 -16.77
N SER A 190 -61.27 -29.65 -16.00
CA SER A 190 -61.65 -31.06 -16.26
C SER A 190 -63.10 -31.35 -15.87
N GLY A 191 -63.62 -30.72 -14.80
CA GLY A 191 -65.02 -30.85 -14.36
C GLY A 191 -66.06 -30.26 -15.33
N PHE A 192 -65.66 -29.30 -16.18
CA PHE A 192 -66.51 -28.71 -17.22
C PHE A 192 -66.30 -29.32 -18.63
N GLY A 193 -65.59 -30.43 -18.75
CA GLY A 193 -65.53 -31.19 -20.01
C GLY A 193 -64.72 -30.54 -21.15
N PHE A 194 -63.89 -29.54 -20.84
CA PHE A 194 -63.02 -28.88 -21.83
C PHE A 194 -61.72 -29.66 -22.15
N GLY A 195 -61.53 -30.84 -21.55
CA GLY A 195 -60.31 -31.64 -21.70
C GLY A 195 -60.01 -32.15 -23.12
N ASN A 196 -61.02 -32.23 -24.00
CA ASN A 196 -60.85 -32.74 -25.37
C ASN A 196 -60.73 -31.66 -26.47
N TYR A 197 -60.77 -30.37 -26.13
CA TYR A 197 -60.64 -29.26 -27.10
C TYR A 197 -59.40 -28.39 -26.89
N SER A 198 -58.50 -28.77 -25.96
CA SER A 198 -57.24 -28.08 -25.75
C SER A 198 -56.13 -28.71 -26.63
N PRO A 199 -55.45 -27.94 -27.51
CA PRO A 199 -54.38 -28.47 -28.32
C PRO A 199 -53.22 -28.83 -27.41
N ALA A 200 -52.89 -30.13 -27.33
CA ALA A 200 -51.77 -30.72 -26.61
C ALA A 200 -51.65 -30.24 -25.14
N VAL A 201 -51.78 -31.17 -24.21
CA VAL A 201 -51.16 -31.03 -22.88
C VAL A 201 -49.63 -31.14 -23.07
N SER A 202 -49.04 -30.21 -23.84
CA SER A 202 -47.64 -29.87 -23.71
C SER A 202 -47.51 -29.38 -22.28
N PHE A 203 -46.69 -30.08 -21.49
CA PHE A 203 -46.08 -29.49 -20.32
C PHE A 203 -45.37 -28.23 -20.80
N THR A 204 -46.09 -27.10 -20.85
CA THR A 204 -45.45 -25.79 -20.97
C THR A 204 -44.71 -25.64 -19.67
N LEU A 205 -43.45 -26.09 -19.66
CA LEU A 205 -42.45 -25.63 -18.72
C LEU A 205 -42.55 -24.11 -18.79
N MET A 206 -43.20 -23.53 -17.78
CA MET A 206 -43.11 -22.09 -17.56
C MET A 206 -41.62 -21.76 -17.54
N PRO A 207 -41.20 -20.66 -18.18
CA PRO A 207 -39.80 -20.27 -18.12
C PRO A 207 -39.35 -20.26 -16.65
N LEU A 208 -38.23 -20.91 -16.33
CA LEU A 208 -37.70 -21.00 -14.95
C LEU A 208 -37.64 -19.62 -14.25
N PHE A 209 -37.42 -18.57 -15.03
CA PHE A 209 -37.46 -17.19 -14.56
C PHE A 209 -38.83 -16.75 -14.00
N GLU A 210 -39.94 -17.15 -14.63
CA GLU A 210 -41.30 -16.83 -14.17
C GLU A 210 -41.60 -17.53 -12.83
N ASP A 211 -41.21 -18.80 -12.70
CA ASP A 211 -41.35 -19.55 -11.45
C ASP A 211 -40.52 -18.93 -10.32
N LEU A 212 -39.27 -18.55 -10.59
CA LEU A 212 -38.41 -17.88 -9.60
C LEU A 212 -38.98 -16.54 -9.15
N LEU A 213 -39.47 -15.71 -10.08
CA LEU A 213 -40.12 -14.44 -9.74
C LEU A 213 -41.37 -14.65 -8.89
N ARG A 214 -42.17 -15.68 -9.20
CA ARG A 214 -43.39 -15.98 -8.45
C ARG A 214 -43.07 -16.48 -7.05
N VAL A 215 -42.06 -17.34 -6.89
CA VAL A 215 -41.57 -17.78 -5.58
C VAL A 215 -41.11 -16.58 -4.77
N GLN A 216 -40.29 -15.70 -5.33
CA GLN A 216 -39.84 -14.47 -4.65
C GLN A 216 -41.02 -13.57 -4.24
N ALA A 217 -42.00 -13.40 -5.13
CA ALA A 217 -43.17 -12.58 -4.85
C ALA A 217 -44.03 -13.19 -3.73
N ILE A 218 -44.18 -14.51 -3.67
CA ILE A 218 -44.94 -15.18 -2.61
C ILE A 218 -44.21 -15.04 -1.27
N GLU A 219 -42.91 -15.31 -1.23
CA GLU A 219 -42.10 -15.17 0.00
C GLU A 219 -42.13 -13.74 0.55
N LEU A 220 -41.94 -12.74 -0.32
CA LEU A 220 -41.98 -11.33 0.09
C LEU A 220 -43.37 -10.90 0.56
N ASN A 221 -44.43 -11.37 -0.11
CA ASN A 221 -45.80 -11.09 0.34
C ASN A 221 -46.10 -11.79 1.66
N ASP A 222 -45.60 -13.01 1.90
CA ASP A 222 -45.77 -13.69 3.18
C ASP A 222 -45.03 -12.94 4.29
N SER A 223 -43.78 -12.53 4.02
CA SER A 223 -42.94 -11.82 4.98
C SER A 223 -43.44 -10.42 5.33
N ILE A 224 -44.19 -9.75 4.45
CA ILE A 224 -44.73 -8.40 4.70
C ILE A 224 -46.19 -8.44 5.16
N ARG A 225 -47.02 -9.27 4.54
CA ARG A 225 -48.48 -9.25 4.77
C ARG A 225 -48.93 -10.21 5.86
N LYS A 226 -48.21 -11.32 6.08
CA LYS A 226 -48.52 -12.26 7.18
C LYS A 226 -47.65 -12.06 8.40
N SER A 227 -46.61 -11.22 8.33
CA SER A 227 -45.92 -10.74 9.52
C SER A 227 -46.86 -9.82 10.31
N ALA A 228 -47.72 -10.40 11.14
CA ALA A 228 -48.52 -9.62 12.09
C ALA A 228 -47.63 -8.95 13.16
N TYR A 229 -46.34 -9.31 13.22
CA TYR A 229 -45.36 -8.76 14.14
C TYR A 229 -44.48 -7.70 13.47
N THR A 230 -44.31 -6.59 14.16
CA THR A 230 -43.33 -5.55 13.92
C THR A 230 -42.30 -5.59 15.04
N PHE A 231 -41.08 -5.12 14.78
CA PHE A 231 -40.07 -5.05 15.82
C PHE A 231 -39.33 -3.71 15.78
N SER A 232 -38.86 -3.27 16.94
CA SER A 232 -37.88 -2.21 17.06
C SER A 232 -36.63 -2.75 17.73
N LEU A 233 -35.47 -2.36 17.22
CA LEU A 233 -34.18 -2.69 17.78
C LEU A 233 -33.48 -1.38 18.13
N VAL A 234 -33.27 -1.13 19.42
CA VAL A 234 -32.55 0.05 19.90
C VAL A 234 -31.53 -0.41 20.92
N ASN A 235 -30.24 -0.20 20.63
CA ASN A 235 -29.15 -0.56 21.53
C ASN A 235 -29.22 -2.01 22.04
N ASN A 236 -29.33 -2.97 21.10
CA ASN A 236 -29.49 -4.41 21.37
C ASN A 236 -30.73 -4.81 22.20
N LYS A 237 -31.67 -3.89 22.43
CA LYS A 237 -32.98 -4.21 22.99
C LYS A 237 -33.97 -4.41 21.87
N LEU A 238 -34.40 -5.65 21.70
CA LEU A 238 -35.41 -6.04 20.73
C LEU A 238 -36.79 -5.95 21.37
N ARG A 239 -37.67 -5.16 20.79
CA ARG A 239 -39.08 -5.08 21.18
C ARG A 239 -39.95 -5.60 20.05
N ILE A 240 -40.79 -6.58 20.33
CA ILE A 240 -41.68 -7.21 19.34
C ILE A 240 -43.11 -6.78 19.63
N PHE A 241 -43.88 -6.42 18.60
CA PHE A 241 -45.26 -5.96 18.71
C PHE A 241 -46.15 -6.58 17.63
N PRO A 242 -47.38 -7.03 17.94
CA PRO A 242 -48.00 -7.13 19.27
C PRO A 242 -47.32 -8.20 20.13
N ASP A 243 -47.74 -8.32 21.40
CA ASP A 243 -47.17 -9.31 22.31
C ASP A 243 -47.28 -10.73 21.72
N PRO A 244 -46.19 -11.51 21.72
CA PRO A 244 -46.22 -12.89 21.26
C PRO A 244 -47.20 -13.72 22.11
N GLU A 245 -48.11 -14.44 21.45
CA GLU A 245 -49.08 -15.36 22.07
C GLU A 245 -48.55 -16.81 22.16
N GLU A 246 -47.49 -17.10 21.41
CA GLU A 246 -46.86 -18.42 21.33
C GLU A 246 -45.34 -18.28 21.43
N ASP A 247 -44.70 -19.29 22.02
CA ASP A 247 -43.24 -19.34 22.09
C ASP A 247 -42.64 -19.59 20.71
N ARG A 248 -41.71 -18.73 20.28
CA ARG A 248 -41.06 -18.81 18.95
C ARG A 248 -39.58 -18.49 19.03
N THR A 249 -38.78 -19.11 18.15
CA THR A 249 -37.35 -18.80 18.03
C THR A 249 -37.13 -17.72 16.98
N VAL A 250 -36.45 -16.64 17.35
CA VAL A 250 -36.04 -15.56 16.45
C VAL A 250 -34.52 -15.60 16.29
N PHE A 251 -34.05 -15.46 15.05
CA PHE A 251 -32.64 -15.44 14.71
C PHE A 251 -32.16 -14.01 14.51
N PHE A 252 -30.88 -13.78 14.79
CA PHE A 252 -30.25 -12.50 14.56
C PHE A 252 -28.80 -12.68 14.13
N ASP A 253 -28.35 -11.78 13.26
CA ASP A 253 -26.97 -11.68 12.83
C ASP A 253 -26.30 -10.57 13.64
N TYR A 254 -25.15 -10.87 14.24
CA TYR A 254 -24.41 -9.94 15.09
C TYR A 254 -22.91 -9.96 14.78
N VAL A 255 -22.27 -8.85 15.14
CA VAL A 255 -20.81 -8.70 15.11
C VAL A 255 -20.32 -8.43 16.53
N VAL A 256 -19.15 -8.97 16.89
CA VAL A 256 -18.52 -8.66 18.19
C VAL A 256 -17.78 -7.34 18.06
N THR A 257 -18.12 -6.36 18.91
CA THR A 257 -17.55 -5.01 18.79
C THR A 257 -16.04 -4.99 18.99
N SER A 258 -15.51 -5.84 19.87
CA SER A 258 -14.05 -5.97 20.06
C SER A 258 -13.32 -6.52 18.84
N GLU A 259 -13.98 -7.32 18.00
CA GLU A 259 -13.41 -7.80 16.73
C GLU A 259 -13.54 -6.73 15.65
N ARG A 260 -14.66 -5.99 15.61
CA ARG A 260 -14.90 -4.87 14.69
C ARG A 260 -13.95 -3.68 14.91
N ASP A 261 -13.77 -3.28 16.16
CA ASP A 261 -13.00 -2.09 16.53
C ASP A 261 -11.51 -2.40 16.73
N ASN A 262 -11.06 -3.61 16.40
CA ASN A 262 -9.65 -3.98 16.46
C ASN A 262 -8.85 -3.19 15.40
N PRO A 263 -7.85 -2.38 15.77
CA PRO A 263 -7.05 -1.64 14.81
C PRO A 263 -6.04 -2.51 14.05
N LEU A 264 -5.77 -3.72 14.53
CA LEU A 264 -4.78 -4.66 13.98
C LEU A 264 -5.45 -5.83 13.24
N ILE A 265 -6.59 -5.58 12.60
CA ILE A 265 -7.27 -6.61 11.81
C ILE A 265 -6.42 -6.95 10.59
N THR A 266 -6.12 -8.23 10.44
CA THR A 266 -5.39 -8.80 9.31
C THR A 266 -6.32 -9.69 8.50
N GLU A 267 -5.99 -9.88 7.22
CA GLU A 267 -6.69 -10.88 6.41
C GLU A 267 -6.38 -12.29 6.92
N TYR A 268 -7.18 -13.27 6.52
CA TYR A 268 -6.93 -14.67 6.87
C TYR A 268 -5.52 -15.09 6.40
N SER A 269 -4.67 -15.54 7.34
CA SER A 269 -3.24 -15.84 7.11
C SER A 269 -2.35 -14.63 6.76
N GLY A 270 -2.86 -13.40 6.93
CA GLY A 270 -2.09 -12.16 6.82
C GLY A 270 -1.25 -11.87 8.07
N SER A 271 -0.35 -10.89 7.96
CA SER A 271 0.47 -10.41 9.08
C SER A 271 0.17 -8.93 9.37
N ALA A 272 0.28 -8.55 10.64
CA ALA A 272 0.28 -7.15 11.05
C ALA A 272 1.66 -6.51 10.88
N ASP A 273 2.70 -7.32 10.73
CA ASP A 273 4.10 -6.90 10.52
C ASP A 273 4.36 -6.59 9.03
N VAL A 274 3.60 -5.63 8.53
CA VAL A 274 3.65 -5.13 7.16
C VAL A 274 4.21 -3.72 7.13
N VAL A 275 4.58 -3.24 5.96
CA VAL A 275 5.03 -1.86 5.75
C VAL A 275 3.95 -0.90 6.26
N SER A 276 4.31 -0.05 7.21
CA SER A 276 3.39 0.83 7.93
C SER A 276 3.75 2.29 7.75
N ASP A 277 5.04 2.60 7.75
CA ASP A 277 5.53 3.97 7.72
C ASP A 277 6.83 4.07 6.92
N PHE A 278 7.41 5.26 6.92
CA PHE A 278 8.66 5.53 6.23
C PHE A 278 9.83 4.66 6.73
N SER A 279 9.79 4.25 8.00
CA SER A 279 10.94 3.63 8.68
C SER A 279 11.12 2.15 8.35
N ASN A 280 10.04 1.46 7.99
CA ASN A 280 10.05 0.01 7.75
C ASN A 280 9.86 -0.39 6.29
N VAL A 281 9.98 0.55 5.35
CA VAL A 281 9.93 0.24 3.92
C VAL A 281 11.24 -0.44 3.50
N PRO A 282 11.21 -1.59 2.79
CA PRO A 282 12.40 -2.38 2.50
C PRO A 282 13.21 -1.83 1.31
N TYR A 283 13.77 -0.63 1.48
CA TYR A 283 14.78 -0.06 0.61
C TYR A 283 16.17 -0.21 1.24
N ASP A 284 16.98 -1.08 0.66
CA ASP A 284 18.40 -1.20 1.00
C ASP A 284 19.24 -0.15 0.25
N ASN A 285 20.49 0.02 0.67
CA ASN A 285 21.48 0.80 -0.07
C ASN A 285 21.57 0.31 -1.53
N MET A 286 21.59 1.26 -2.46
CA MET A 286 21.66 1.00 -3.90
C MET A 286 22.99 0.35 -4.27
N GLU A 287 22.96 -0.72 -5.06
CA GLU A 287 24.20 -1.31 -5.59
C GLU A 287 24.82 -0.38 -6.63
N PHE A 288 26.12 -0.10 -6.49
CA PHE A 288 26.82 0.92 -7.28
C PHE A 288 26.79 0.63 -8.79
N LYS A 289 26.89 -0.65 -9.19
CA LYS A 289 26.80 -1.08 -10.59
C LYS A 289 25.48 -0.73 -11.27
N PHE A 290 24.37 -0.60 -10.52
CA PHE A 290 23.05 -0.29 -11.08
C PHE A 290 22.76 1.21 -11.12
N ILE A 291 23.67 2.05 -10.62
CA ILE A 291 23.57 3.51 -10.73
C ILE A 291 23.99 3.94 -12.13
N ASN A 292 23.18 4.82 -12.76
CA ASN A 292 23.48 5.36 -14.08
C ASN A 292 24.65 6.37 -14.04
N ASP A 293 25.20 6.69 -15.21
CA ASP A 293 26.36 7.59 -15.30
C ASP A 293 26.10 8.99 -14.76
N VAL A 294 24.87 9.50 -14.89
CA VAL A 294 24.45 10.80 -14.35
C VAL A 294 24.50 10.81 -12.82
N GLY A 295 23.97 9.76 -12.18
CA GLY A 295 24.06 9.56 -10.73
C GLY A 295 25.51 9.37 -10.29
N LYS A 296 26.28 8.53 -11.00
CA LYS A 296 27.71 8.34 -10.74
C LYS A 296 28.51 9.65 -10.90
N GLN A 297 28.09 10.57 -11.78
CA GLN A 297 28.71 11.90 -11.90
C GLN A 297 28.38 12.80 -10.70
N TRP A 298 27.14 12.78 -10.21
CA TRP A 298 26.75 13.48 -8.99
C TRP A 298 27.54 12.96 -7.79
N ILE A 299 27.62 11.64 -7.62
CA ILE A 299 28.40 10.96 -6.56
C ILE A 299 29.85 11.44 -6.59
N LYS A 300 30.49 11.45 -7.78
CA LYS A 300 31.88 11.93 -7.93
C LYS A 300 32.05 13.39 -7.50
N LYS A 301 31.11 14.28 -7.84
CA LYS A 301 31.15 15.69 -7.42
C LYS A 301 30.95 15.83 -5.91
N TYR A 302 30.01 15.09 -5.33
CA TYR A 302 29.75 15.12 -3.90
C TYR A 302 30.92 14.53 -3.09
N GLY A 303 31.49 13.41 -3.53
CA GLY A 303 32.70 12.82 -2.95
C GLY A 303 33.90 13.78 -2.98
N LEU A 304 34.08 14.57 -4.06
CA LEU A 304 35.10 15.61 -4.09
C LEU A 304 34.87 16.69 -3.03
N ALA A 305 33.62 17.11 -2.83
CA ALA A 305 33.28 18.09 -1.80
C ALA A 305 33.57 17.55 -0.40
N LEU A 306 33.28 16.28 -0.12
CA LEU A 306 33.68 15.60 1.13
C LEU A 306 35.21 15.57 1.29
N CYS A 307 35.97 15.26 0.22
CA CYS A 307 37.43 15.29 0.26
C CYS A 307 37.97 16.69 0.58
N LYS A 308 37.36 17.75 0.00
CA LYS A 308 37.73 19.15 0.29
C LYS A 308 37.48 19.51 1.76
N GLU A 309 36.34 19.10 2.31
CA GLU A 309 36.03 19.34 3.72
C GLU A 309 37.03 18.64 4.64
N LEU A 310 37.33 17.36 4.37
CA LEU A 310 38.29 16.59 5.15
C LEU A 310 39.70 17.21 5.06
N LEU A 311 40.13 17.61 3.86
CA LEU A 311 41.39 18.31 3.65
C LEU A 311 41.42 19.65 4.42
N GLY A 312 40.33 20.40 4.40
CA GLY A 312 40.21 21.65 5.15
C GLY A 312 40.29 21.43 6.67
N ILE A 313 39.69 20.36 7.20
CA ILE A 313 39.82 19.95 8.61
C ILE A 313 41.26 19.60 8.96
N ILE A 314 41.96 18.87 8.08
CA ILE A 314 43.37 18.50 8.29
C ILE A 314 44.24 19.76 8.29
N ARG A 315 44.08 20.63 7.28
CA ARG A 315 44.84 21.89 7.17
C ARG A 315 44.56 22.87 8.30
N GLY A 316 43.32 22.93 8.80
CA GLY A 316 42.96 23.74 9.97
C GLY A 316 43.65 23.29 11.26
N LYS A 317 44.07 22.02 11.38
CA LYS A 317 44.85 21.53 12.53
C LYS A 317 46.34 21.92 12.46
N TYR A 318 46.86 22.20 11.27
CA TYR A 318 48.27 22.53 11.02
C TYR A 318 48.46 23.99 10.57
N GLY A 319 47.61 24.91 11.03
CA GLY A 319 47.41 26.27 10.50
C GLY A 319 48.65 27.15 10.26
N THR A 320 49.79 26.86 10.89
CA THR A 320 51.10 27.41 10.52
C THR A 320 52.16 26.33 10.49
N ILE A 321 52.72 26.06 9.31
CA ILE A 321 53.95 25.27 9.17
C ILE A 321 55.12 26.27 9.19
N PRO A 322 55.98 26.26 10.22
CA PRO A 322 57.14 27.13 10.25
C PRO A 322 58.16 26.65 9.21
N ILE A 323 58.40 27.47 8.18
CA ILE A 323 59.47 27.26 7.20
C ILE A 323 60.63 28.19 7.59
N PRO A 324 61.91 27.82 7.38
CA PRO A 324 63.02 28.73 7.66
C PRO A 324 62.83 30.08 6.92
N ASN A 325 62.65 31.16 7.69
CA ASN A 325 62.42 32.55 7.26
C ASN A 325 61.03 32.93 6.69
N SER A 326 60.01 32.07 6.75
CA SER A 326 58.63 32.46 6.34
C SER A 326 57.58 31.50 6.90
N ASP A 327 56.46 32.03 7.35
CA ASP A 327 55.28 31.23 7.73
C ASP A 327 54.40 31.02 6.49
N THR A 328 54.12 29.77 6.13
CA THR A 328 53.05 29.46 5.18
C THR A 328 51.79 29.12 5.95
N THR A 329 50.74 29.90 5.71
CA THR A 329 49.40 29.68 6.27
C THR A 329 48.61 28.75 5.34
N LEU A 330 48.15 27.63 5.88
CA LEU A 330 47.27 26.70 5.16
C LEU A 330 45.81 27.16 5.32
N ASP A 331 45.16 27.53 4.21
CA ASP A 331 43.77 28.01 4.25
C ASP A 331 42.77 26.85 4.32
N GLY A 332 42.53 26.36 5.54
CA GLY A 332 41.55 25.31 5.81
C GLY A 332 40.10 25.80 5.87
N ASP A 333 39.88 27.04 6.32
CA ASP A 333 38.53 27.58 6.55
C ASP A 333 37.81 27.91 5.23
N THR A 334 38.51 28.48 4.25
CA THR A 334 37.93 28.72 2.92
C THR A 334 37.56 27.41 2.23
N LEU A 335 38.41 26.38 2.31
CA LEU A 335 38.12 25.06 1.74
C LEU A 335 36.88 24.41 2.36
N ARG A 336 36.68 24.56 3.67
CA ARG A 336 35.48 24.03 4.35
C ARG A 336 34.22 24.80 3.97
N ALA A 337 34.32 26.12 3.82
CA ALA A 337 33.20 26.95 3.38
C ALA A 337 32.77 26.59 1.95
N GLU A 338 33.72 26.47 1.02
CA GLU A 338 33.45 26.03 -0.36
C GLU A 338 32.85 24.62 -0.40
N ALA A 339 33.40 23.67 0.36
CA ALA A 339 32.89 22.31 0.43
C ALA A 339 31.44 22.26 0.94
N SER A 340 31.11 23.05 1.95
CA SER A 340 29.75 23.10 2.52
C SER A 340 28.74 23.66 1.51
N ALA A 341 29.11 24.74 0.82
CA ALA A 341 28.30 25.35 -0.23
C ALA A 341 28.08 24.41 -1.44
N GLU A 342 29.12 23.70 -1.89
CA GLU A 342 29.01 22.73 -2.99
C GLU A 342 28.11 21.54 -2.60
N LYS A 343 28.25 21.00 -1.38
CA LYS A 343 27.39 19.91 -0.88
C LYS A 343 25.92 20.31 -0.85
N GLU A 344 25.61 21.47 -0.27
CA GLU A 344 24.23 21.98 -0.19
C GLU A 344 23.63 22.20 -1.59
N THR A 345 24.42 22.79 -2.50
CA THR A 345 24.00 23.01 -3.89
C THR A 345 23.69 21.69 -4.60
N LEU A 346 24.56 20.69 -4.47
CA LEU A 346 24.38 19.38 -5.10
C LEU A 346 23.16 18.63 -4.56
N VAL A 347 22.95 18.64 -3.24
CA VAL A 347 21.78 18.00 -2.61
C VAL A 347 20.49 18.71 -3.02
N THR A 348 20.51 20.05 -3.08
CA THR A 348 19.34 20.84 -3.51
C THR A 348 18.99 20.54 -4.96
N GLN A 349 19.97 20.58 -5.88
CA GLN A 349 19.76 20.22 -7.28
C GLN A 349 19.23 18.79 -7.44
N LEU A 350 19.75 17.83 -6.68
CA LEU A 350 19.27 16.45 -6.72
C LEU A 350 17.80 16.36 -6.27
N ARG A 351 17.44 17.01 -5.16
CA ARG A 351 16.06 17.02 -4.65
C ARG A 351 15.09 17.69 -5.61
N GLU A 352 15.48 18.79 -6.23
CA GLU A 352 14.66 19.48 -7.23
C GLU A 352 14.41 18.58 -8.45
N MET A 353 15.46 17.96 -8.98
CA MET A 353 15.32 17.01 -10.10
C MET A 353 14.43 15.83 -9.71
N LEU A 354 14.62 15.26 -8.50
CA LEU A 354 13.80 14.16 -8.02
C LEU A 354 12.34 14.57 -7.91
N GLU A 355 12.02 15.72 -7.29
CA GLU A 355 10.64 16.21 -7.15
C GLU A 355 9.97 16.47 -8.51
N GLN A 356 10.69 17.02 -9.49
CA GLN A 356 10.22 17.16 -10.87
C GLN A 356 9.96 15.81 -11.55
N THR A 357 10.62 14.75 -11.12
CA THR A 357 10.39 13.37 -11.57
C THR A 357 9.49 12.56 -10.63
N SER A 358 8.82 13.20 -9.66
CA SER A 358 7.79 12.53 -8.84
C SER A 358 6.69 11.95 -9.72
N ARG A 359 6.01 10.88 -9.29
CA ARG A 359 4.82 10.42 -10.01
C ARG A 359 3.77 11.52 -10.18
N LYS A 360 3.59 12.39 -9.19
CA LYS A 360 2.64 13.50 -9.31
C LYS A 360 3.05 14.42 -10.47
N ALA A 361 4.29 14.88 -10.51
CA ALA A 361 4.78 15.76 -11.57
C ALA A 361 4.76 15.08 -12.95
N LEU A 362 5.11 13.78 -13.02
CA LEU A 362 5.06 13.02 -14.27
C LEU A 362 3.62 12.81 -14.78
N LEU A 363 2.66 12.56 -13.89
CA LEU A 363 1.24 12.43 -14.26
C LEU A 363 0.63 13.78 -14.66
N GLU A 364 1.04 14.88 -14.02
CA GLU A 364 0.66 16.23 -14.42
C GLU A 364 1.24 16.57 -15.81
N ALA A 365 2.50 16.24 -16.06
CA ALA A 365 3.13 16.42 -17.36
C ALA A 365 2.47 15.57 -18.48
N ASP A 366 2.12 14.31 -18.19
CA ASP A 366 1.43 13.42 -19.13
C ASP A 366 0.01 13.93 -19.45
N LYS A 367 -0.69 14.46 -18.44
CA LYS A 367 -1.98 15.12 -18.64
C LYS A 367 -1.84 16.32 -19.57
N ASP A 368 -0.88 17.21 -19.32
CA ASP A 368 -0.65 18.39 -20.14
C ASP A 368 -0.25 18.01 -21.57
N GLU A 369 0.58 16.97 -21.75
CA GLU A 369 0.93 16.42 -23.06
C GLU A 369 -0.31 15.91 -23.82
N ALA A 370 -1.22 15.21 -23.14
CA ALA A 370 -2.47 14.72 -23.73
C ALA A 370 -3.40 15.87 -24.15
N GLU A 371 -3.50 16.93 -23.34
CA GLU A 371 -4.27 18.13 -23.68
C GLU A 371 -3.70 18.85 -24.91
N PHE A 372 -2.38 19.06 -24.96
CA PHE A 372 -1.72 19.66 -26.13
C PHE A 372 -1.83 18.79 -27.38
N LEU A 373 -1.77 17.46 -27.23
CA LEU A 373 -1.99 16.53 -28.32
C LEU A 373 -3.43 16.62 -28.84
N GLN A 374 -4.42 16.70 -27.96
CA GLN A 374 -5.82 16.86 -28.35
C GLN A 374 -6.05 18.18 -29.09
N GLU A 375 -5.48 19.29 -28.62
CA GLU A 375 -5.53 20.58 -29.34
C GLU A 375 -4.91 20.48 -30.73
N LYS A 376 -3.78 19.76 -30.86
CA LYS A 376 -3.14 19.52 -32.15
C LYS A 376 -4.03 18.68 -33.07
N LEU A 377 -4.65 17.62 -32.54
CA LEU A 377 -5.56 16.75 -33.29
C LEU A 377 -6.85 17.47 -33.71
N GLN A 378 -7.40 18.37 -32.88
CA GLN A 378 -8.57 19.19 -33.25
C GLN A 378 -8.30 20.11 -34.44
N LYS A 379 -7.05 20.55 -34.63
CA LYS A 379 -6.64 21.34 -35.81
C LYS A 379 -6.45 20.48 -37.07
N VAL A 380 -6.40 19.15 -36.93
CA VAL A 380 -6.39 18.24 -38.07
C VAL A 380 -7.85 18.00 -38.49
N PRO A 381 -8.24 18.33 -39.74
CA PRO A 381 -9.61 18.14 -40.19
C PRO A 381 -9.97 16.65 -40.18
N TYR A 382 -11.01 16.28 -39.44
CA TYR A 382 -11.53 14.92 -39.43
C TYR A 382 -12.16 14.58 -40.78
N PRO A 383 -11.88 13.39 -41.36
CA PRO A 383 -12.66 12.90 -42.48
C PRO A 383 -14.12 12.68 -42.03
N ILE A 384 -15.07 12.96 -42.92
CA ILE A 384 -16.49 12.74 -42.65
C ILE A 384 -16.71 11.23 -42.43
N TYR A 385 -17.08 10.84 -41.21
CA TYR A 385 -17.51 9.48 -40.92
C TYR A 385 -18.88 9.25 -41.55
N ILE A 386 -18.94 8.37 -42.56
CA ILE A 386 -20.21 7.89 -43.14
C ILE A 386 -20.47 6.52 -42.52
N GLY A 387 -21.57 6.39 -41.79
CA GLY A 387 -22.04 5.15 -41.15
C GLY A 387 -23.52 4.97 -41.35
#